data_AF-A0A0D7AXV9-F1
#
_entry.id   AF-A0A0D7AXV9-F1
#
_cell.length_a   1.000
_cell.length_b   1.000
_cell.length_c   1.000
_cell.angle_alpha   90.00
_cell.angle_beta   90.00
_cell.angle_gamma   90.00
#
_symmetry.space_group_name_H-M   'P 1'
#
loop_
_entity.id
_entity.type
_entity.pdbx_description
1 polymer ?
#
loop_
_entity_poly.entity_id
_entity_poly.type
_entity_poly.pdbx_seq_one_letter_code
_entity_poly.pdbx_strand_id
1 'polypeptide(L)'
;MRNQVSHEERLRRIVCHKLHTICLTANAMARNRWLNDDLLQARLLSLTPLDVQMSFSAITKARYPNAGERGHRFEKALTKLVEWWSGVFFQAEPEGHIRNRTYEAVTTRMDVPDYRGKLRQDLETDALVELLEDILDDEGEIIRAPKSLMKHALMQSGCRDTGAQLFTALCRALDLPTRLIASIQSVPWKVNVDKPKAPSKPKKKTDSDVDSVQSEATSHKPTIKLRKTPHKGHILGKKPKIPPPKRKEDALYMPPVFWTEVYSRADGRWIPIDPLRAITNNRKVFDPTGASTENRMVYVLAFEEDGYVRDITRKYAREFSAKAGKLRKG
;
A
#
# COMPACT_ATOMS: atom_id res chain seq x y z
N MET A 1 32.00 -5.58 0.58
CA MET A 1 31.92 -4.60 1.69
C MET A 1 30.48 -4.51 2.16
N ARG A 2 30.20 -4.59 3.47
CA ARG A 2 28.86 -4.31 4.00
C ARG A 2 28.71 -2.79 4.01
N ASN A 3 27.80 -2.24 3.21
CA ASN A 3 27.45 -0.81 3.27
C ASN A 3 26.78 -0.55 4.63
N GLN A 4 27.56 -0.25 5.67
CA GLN A 4 27.06 0.26 6.93
C GLN A 4 26.84 1.76 6.77
N VAL A 5 25.60 2.17 6.96
CA VAL A 5 25.22 3.59 6.95
C VAL A 5 25.67 4.24 8.26
N SER A 6 26.17 5.48 8.18
CA SER A 6 26.64 6.21 9.35
C SER A 6 25.51 6.44 10.35
N HIS A 7 25.85 6.64 11.63
CA HIS A 7 24.88 6.92 12.68
C HIS A 7 24.05 8.18 12.37
N GLU A 8 24.72 9.24 11.91
CA GLU A 8 24.08 10.50 11.53
C GLU A 8 23.07 10.32 10.40
N GLU A 9 23.45 9.62 9.34
CA GLU A 9 22.56 9.34 8.21
C GLU A 9 21.37 8.47 8.62
N ARG A 10 21.57 7.52 9.55
CA ARG A 10 20.47 6.74 10.12
C ARG A 10 19.47 7.62 10.87
N LEU A 11 19.93 8.60 11.64
CA LEU A 11 19.04 9.55 12.33
C LEU A 11 18.27 10.42 11.33
N ARG A 12 18.92 10.94 10.29
CA ARG A 12 18.24 11.71 9.22
C ARG A 12 17.13 10.90 8.54
N ARG A 13 17.42 9.64 8.19
CA ARG A 13 16.44 8.70 7.63
C ARG A 13 15.22 8.49 8.53
N ILE A 14 15.45 8.35 9.85
CA ILE A 14 14.37 8.19 10.83
C ILE A 14 13.52 9.47 10.92
N VAL A 15 14.14 10.64 10.98
CA VAL A 15 13.42 11.93 11.03
C VAL A 15 12.60 12.14 9.76
N CYS A 16 13.19 11.92 8.59
CA CYS A 16 12.49 11.99 7.30
C CYS A 16 11.28 11.03 7.27
N HIS A 17 11.45 9.79 7.72
CA HIS A 17 10.35 8.83 7.81
C HIS A 17 9.22 9.32 8.72
N LYS A 18 9.54 9.86 9.92
CA LYS A 18 8.56 10.36 10.88
C LYS A 18 7.78 11.55 10.31
N LEU A 19 8.48 12.56 9.78
CA LEU A 19 7.86 13.73 9.16
C LEU A 19 6.97 13.33 7.99
N HIS A 20 7.46 12.50 7.07
CA HIS A 20 6.67 12.06 5.92
C HIS A 20 5.43 11.26 6.35
N THR A 21 5.54 10.41 7.38
CA THR A 21 4.38 9.68 7.93
C THR A 21 3.32 10.62 8.47
N ILE A 22 3.73 11.66 9.20
CA ILE A 22 2.82 12.69 9.74
C ILE A 22 2.15 13.44 8.59
N CYS A 23 2.91 13.90 7.59
CA CYS A 23 2.36 14.62 6.43
C CYS A 23 1.36 13.76 5.65
N LEU A 24 1.67 12.49 5.36
CA LEU A 24 0.75 11.59 4.66
C LEU A 24 -0.51 11.30 5.48
N THR A 25 -0.38 11.19 6.81
CA THR A 25 -1.53 11.00 7.71
C THR A 25 -2.41 12.26 7.70
N ALA A 26 -1.83 13.45 7.83
CA ALA A 26 -2.56 14.72 7.76
C ALA A 26 -3.25 14.91 6.40
N ASN A 27 -2.58 14.55 5.30
CA ASN A 27 -3.20 14.52 3.98
C ASN A 27 -4.41 13.58 3.96
N ALA A 28 -4.28 12.33 4.43
CA ALA A 28 -5.41 11.40 4.49
C ALA A 28 -6.56 11.88 5.39
N MET A 29 -6.28 12.61 6.48
CA MET A 29 -7.31 13.26 7.31
C MET A 29 -8.05 14.37 6.56
N ALA A 30 -7.32 15.22 5.84
CA ALA A 30 -7.92 16.27 5.01
C ALA A 30 -8.81 15.67 3.91
N ARG A 31 -8.33 14.61 3.24
CA ARG A 31 -9.10 13.83 2.27
C ARG A 31 -10.38 13.30 2.91
N ASN A 32 -10.29 12.62 4.05
CA ASN A 32 -11.44 12.05 4.74
C ASN A 32 -12.51 13.10 5.07
N ARG A 33 -12.10 14.32 5.46
CA ARG A 33 -13.02 15.45 5.69
C ARG A 33 -13.74 15.86 4.40
N TRP A 34 -13.04 15.93 3.28
CA TRP A 34 -13.64 16.27 1.98
C TRP A 34 -14.66 15.24 1.49
N LEU A 35 -14.55 13.98 1.91
CA LEU A 35 -15.53 12.94 1.59
C LEU A 35 -16.86 13.09 2.34
N ASN A 36 -16.89 13.98 3.34
CA ASN A 36 -18.10 14.37 4.08
C ASN A 36 -18.74 15.65 3.55
N ASP A 37 -18.30 16.15 2.38
CA ASP A 37 -18.92 17.31 1.76
C ASP A 37 -20.31 16.94 1.21
N ASP A 38 -21.36 17.60 1.72
CA ASP A 38 -22.76 17.31 1.37
C ASP A 38 -23.03 17.43 -0.13
N LEU A 39 -22.42 18.41 -0.79
CA LEU A 39 -22.62 18.64 -2.22
C LEU A 39 -21.94 17.54 -3.05
N LEU A 40 -20.78 17.04 -2.62
CA LEU A 40 -20.10 15.91 -3.25
C LEU A 40 -20.95 14.65 -3.13
N GLN A 41 -21.46 14.38 -1.93
CA GLN A 41 -22.32 13.23 -1.66
C GLN A 41 -23.62 13.29 -2.47
N ALA A 42 -24.29 14.45 -2.50
CA ALA A 42 -25.50 14.64 -3.28
C ALA A 42 -25.26 14.41 -4.79
N ARG A 43 -24.13 14.88 -5.32
CA ARG A 43 -23.74 14.64 -6.72
C ARG A 43 -23.52 13.16 -7.00
N LEU A 44 -22.72 12.47 -6.17
CA LEU A 44 -22.47 11.04 -6.33
C LEU A 44 -23.76 10.22 -6.26
N LEU A 45 -24.66 10.56 -5.33
CA LEU A 45 -25.96 9.91 -5.22
C LEU A 45 -26.82 10.16 -6.46
N SER A 46 -26.84 11.38 -7.00
CA SER A 46 -27.61 11.71 -8.21
C SER A 46 -27.13 10.96 -9.46
N LEU A 47 -25.85 10.59 -9.50
CA LEU A 47 -25.24 9.81 -10.58
C LEU A 47 -25.41 8.29 -10.41
N THR A 48 -25.84 7.84 -9.23
CA THR A 48 -25.96 6.41 -8.91
C THR A 48 -27.33 5.88 -9.37
N PRO A 49 -27.41 4.77 -10.12
CA PRO A 49 -28.67 4.18 -10.54
C PRO A 49 -29.60 3.86 -9.36
N LEU A 50 -30.89 4.16 -9.51
CA LEU A 50 -31.87 4.01 -8.44
C LEU A 50 -31.97 2.55 -7.94
N ASP A 51 -31.80 1.58 -8.83
CA ASP A 51 -31.82 0.16 -8.47
C ASP A 51 -30.62 -0.26 -7.60
N VAL A 52 -29.47 0.42 -7.71
CA VAL A 52 -28.32 0.25 -6.81
C VAL A 52 -28.63 0.90 -5.47
N GLN A 53 -29.16 2.11 -5.45
CA GLN A 53 -29.55 2.81 -4.21
C GLN A 53 -30.57 2.00 -3.40
N MET A 54 -31.63 1.51 -4.06
CA MET A 54 -32.72 0.78 -3.44
C MET A 54 -32.33 -0.62 -2.94
N SER A 55 -31.17 -1.15 -3.38
CA SER A 55 -30.68 -2.45 -2.93
C SER A 55 -30.35 -2.47 -1.43
N PHE A 56 -30.01 -1.32 -0.84
CA PHE A 56 -29.72 -1.21 0.59
C PHE A 56 -30.97 -0.89 1.42
N SER A 57 -31.84 0.01 0.95
CA SER A 57 -33.05 0.43 1.66
C SER A 57 -34.05 -0.72 1.86
N ALA A 58 -34.05 -1.72 0.98
CA ALA A 58 -34.89 -2.90 1.09
C ALA A 58 -34.50 -3.84 2.26
N ILE A 59 -33.31 -3.71 2.84
CA ILE A 59 -32.77 -4.63 3.84
C ILE A 59 -33.18 -4.19 5.25
N THR A 60 -34.43 -4.49 5.63
CA THR A 60 -34.97 -4.13 6.95
C THR A 60 -35.28 -5.35 7.81
N LYS A 61 -35.33 -5.16 9.14
CA LYS A 61 -35.75 -6.23 10.08
C LYS A 61 -37.19 -6.70 9.83
N ALA A 62 -38.07 -5.81 9.37
CA ALA A 62 -39.46 -6.15 9.06
C ALA A 62 -39.58 -7.08 7.85
N ARG A 63 -38.78 -6.84 6.80
CA ARG A 63 -38.79 -7.67 5.59
C ARG A 63 -37.98 -8.96 5.77
N TYR A 64 -36.86 -8.87 6.49
CA TYR A 64 -35.94 -9.99 6.73
C TYR A 64 -35.63 -10.08 8.23
N PRO A 65 -36.42 -10.82 9.02
CA PRO A 65 -36.20 -10.95 10.46
C PRO A 65 -34.87 -11.62 10.82
N ASN A 66 -34.41 -12.57 9.99
CA ASN A 66 -33.15 -13.28 10.21
C ASN A 66 -31.93 -12.38 9.93
N ALA A 67 -30.99 -12.31 10.89
CA ALA A 67 -29.79 -11.49 10.76
C ALA A 67 -28.82 -11.99 9.68
N GLY A 68 -28.60 -13.29 9.57
CA GLY A 68 -27.73 -13.87 8.54
C GLY A 68 -28.26 -13.64 7.13
N GLU A 69 -29.58 -13.70 6.93
CA GLU A 69 -30.18 -13.36 5.64
C GLU A 69 -29.96 -11.88 5.28
N ARG A 70 -30.13 -10.96 6.25
CA ARG A 70 -29.80 -9.54 6.04
C ARG A 70 -28.32 -9.34 5.70
N GLY A 71 -27.42 -10.03 6.40
CA GLY A 71 -25.97 -9.99 6.14
C GLY A 71 -25.63 -10.43 4.72
N HIS A 72 -26.19 -11.56 4.28
CA HIS A 72 -26.00 -12.06 2.92
C HIS A 72 -26.55 -11.09 1.85
N ARG A 73 -27.75 -10.55 2.05
CA ARG A 73 -28.33 -9.56 1.13
C ARG A 73 -27.53 -8.27 1.09
N PHE A 74 -26.99 -7.84 2.23
CA PHE A 74 -26.14 -6.66 2.32
C PHE A 74 -24.83 -6.85 1.56
N GLU A 75 -24.17 -8.00 1.73
CA GLU A 75 -22.96 -8.32 0.98
C GLU A 75 -23.24 -8.41 -0.53
N LYS A 76 -24.39 -8.98 -0.94
CA LYS A 76 -24.83 -9.00 -2.35
C LYS A 76 -25.08 -7.59 -2.90
N ALA A 77 -25.69 -6.69 -2.12
CA ALA A 77 -25.91 -5.30 -2.51
C ALA A 77 -24.57 -4.54 -2.63
N LEU A 78 -23.61 -4.78 -1.73
CA LEU A 78 -22.25 -4.24 -1.84
C LEU A 78 -21.56 -4.73 -3.10
N THR A 79 -21.62 -6.02 -3.41
CA THR A 79 -21.03 -6.56 -4.66
C THR A 79 -21.65 -5.90 -5.89
N LYS A 80 -22.98 -5.73 -5.94
CA LYS A 80 -23.64 -5.01 -7.04
C LYS A 80 -23.15 -3.56 -7.18
N LEU A 81 -23.03 -2.83 -6.06
CA LEU A 81 -22.52 -1.47 -6.03
C LEU A 81 -21.08 -1.39 -6.58
N VAL A 82 -20.23 -2.33 -6.16
CA VAL A 82 -18.82 -2.42 -6.56
C VAL A 82 -18.69 -2.78 -8.05
N GLU A 83 -19.47 -3.73 -8.54
CA GLU A 83 -19.49 -4.12 -9.96
C GLU A 83 -19.92 -2.97 -10.87
N TRP A 84 -20.97 -2.23 -10.49
CA TRP A 84 -21.37 -1.03 -11.20
C TRP A 84 -20.28 0.04 -11.17
N TRP A 85 -19.65 0.24 -10.01
CA TRP A 85 -18.59 1.24 -9.85
C TRP A 85 -17.41 0.98 -10.79
N SER A 86 -16.78 -0.21 -10.72
CA SER A 86 -15.61 -0.53 -11.54
C SER A 86 -15.94 -0.79 -13.01
N GLY A 87 -17.12 -1.34 -13.29
CA GLY A 87 -17.48 -1.82 -14.63
C GLY A 87 -18.17 -0.77 -15.50
N VAL A 88 -18.79 0.23 -14.88
CA VAL A 88 -19.64 1.21 -15.59
C VAL A 88 -19.32 2.64 -15.21
N PHE A 89 -19.17 2.94 -13.92
CA PHE A 89 -19.14 4.33 -13.47
C PHE A 89 -17.76 4.99 -13.45
N PHE A 90 -16.70 4.30 -13.04
CA PHE A 90 -15.40 4.94 -12.80
C PHE A 90 -14.27 4.29 -13.61
N GLN A 91 -13.70 5.05 -14.53
CA GLN A 91 -12.55 4.68 -15.34
C GLN A 91 -11.25 5.03 -14.61
N ALA A 92 -10.53 4.03 -14.11
CA ALA A 92 -9.27 4.25 -13.43
C ALA A 92 -8.09 4.44 -14.38
N GLU A 93 -7.30 5.47 -14.12
CA GLU A 93 -6.03 5.72 -14.78
C GLU A 93 -4.89 4.93 -14.08
N PRO A 94 -3.97 4.30 -14.83
CA PRO A 94 -2.88 3.51 -14.26
C PRO A 94 -1.83 4.34 -13.50
N GLU A 95 -1.68 5.61 -13.86
CA GLU A 95 -0.74 6.57 -13.29
C GLU A 95 -1.38 7.43 -12.18
N GLY A 96 -0.70 8.48 -11.72
CA GLY A 96 -1.27 9.47 -10.82
C GLY A 96 -1.40 9.11 -9.33
N HIS A 97 -1.28 7.83 -8.96
CA HIS A 97 -1.49 7.35 -7.59
C HIS A 97 -0.24 7.39 -6.71
N ILE A 98 -0.46 7.43 -5.39
CA ILE A 98 0.61 7.48 -4.41
C ILE A 98 1.40 6.16 -4.43
N ARG A 99 2.73 6.29 -4.52
CA ARG A 99 3.67 5.17 -4.46
C ARG A 99 4.76 5.43 -3.43
N ASN A 100 5.28 4.36 -2.86
CA ASN A 100 6.44 4.42 -2.00
C ASN A 100 7.70 4.79 -2.79
N ARG A 101 8.50 5.72 -2.26
CA ARG A 101 9.80 6.11 -2.82
C ARG A 101 10.93 5.69 -1.87
N THR A 102 12.06 5.26 -2.42
CA THR A 102 13.26 4.98 -1.62
C THR A 102 13.84 6.28 -1.07
N TYR A 103 14.57 6.18 0.04
CA TYR A 103 15.22 7.34 0.63
C TYR A 103 16.17 8.01 -0.35
N GLU A 104 16.96 7.21 -1.09
CA GLU A 104 17.88 7.69 -2.10
C GLU A 104 17.17 8.47 -3.23
N ALA A 105 16.02 7.97 -3.69
CA ALA A 105 15.24 8.65 -4.73
C ALA A 105 14.64 9.99 -4.26
N VAL A 106 14.29 10.09 -2.97
CA VAL A 106 13.82 11.35 -2.38
C VAL A 106 14.98 12.33 -2.22
N THR A 107 16.12 11.89 -1.70
CA THR A 107 17.27 12.77 -1.50
C THR A 107 17.82 13.33 -2.81
N THR A 108 17.92 12.51 -3.87
CA THR A 108 18.41 12.98 -5.17
C THR A 108 17.54 14.10 -5.75
N ARG A 109 16.22 14.03 -5.56
CA ARG A 109 15.29 15.09 -6.00
C ARG A 109 15.38 16.34 -5.14
N MET A 110 15.64 16.21 -3.85
CA MET A 110 15.82 17.35 -2.94
C MET A 110 17.18 18.04 -3.08
N ASP A 111 18.18 17.39 -3.69
CA ASP A 111 19.56 17.89 -3.81
C ASP A 111 19.78 18.80 -5.02
N VAL A 112 18.71 19.15 -5.75
CA VAL A 112 18.81 20.01 -6.93
C VAL A 112 19.20 21.45 -6.48
N PRO A 113 20.36 21.99 -6.91
CA PRO A 113 20.99 23.19 -6.33
C PRO A 113 20.11 24.45 -6.32
N ASP A 114 19.23 24.61 -7.31
CA ASP A 114 18.37 25.79 -7.46
C ASP A 114 17.30 25.89 -6.36
N TYR A 115 16.92 24.76 -5.76
CA TYR A 115 15.78 24.68 -4.83
C TYR A 115 16.18 24.83 -3.37
N ARG A 116 17.41 24.42 -3.00
CA ARG A 116 17.94 24.66 -1.63
C ARG A 116 18.05 26.13 -1.28
N GLY A 117 18.27 26.99 -2.28
CA GLY A 117 18.28 28.45 -2.11
C GLY A 117 16.86 29.00 -1.94
N LYS A 118 15.90 28.54 -2.75
CA LYS A 118 14.50 28.99 -2.73
C LYS A 118 13.73 28.53 -1.48
N LEU A 119 13.94 27.29 -1.00
CA LEU A 119 13.35 26.78 0.25
C LEU A 119 13.86 27.47 1.53
N ARG A 120 14.94 28.27 1.44
CA ARG A 120 15.46 29.07 2.56
C ARG A 120 14.85 30.47 2.63
N GLN A 121 14.05 30.85 1.63
CA GLN A 121 13.29 32.10 1.65
C GLN A 121 11.93 31.85 2.32
N ASP A 122 11.43 32.86 3.03
CA ASP A 122 10.07 32.87 3.53
C ASP A 122 9.10 33.02 2.34
N LEU A 123 8.80 31.90 1.69
CA LEU A 123 7.86 31.86 0.57
C LEU A 123 6.42 31.89 1.09
N GLU A 124 5.56 32.64 0.40
CA GLU A 124 4.12 32.52 0.60
C GLU A 124 3.63 31.11 0.27
N THR A 125 2.51 30.70 0.86
CA THR A 125 2.03 29.30 0.78
C THR A 125 1.80 28.84 -0.66
N ASP A 126 1.26 29.70 -1.52
CA ASP A 126 0.97 29.34 -2.92
C ASP A 126 2.26 29.20 -3.74
N ALA A 127 3.23 30.08 -3.56
CA ALA A 127 4.55 29.99 -4.19
C ALA A 127 5.34 28.76 -3.71
N LEU A 128 5.19 28.37 -2.45
CA LEU A 128 5.76 27.13 -1.92
C LEU A 128 5.08 25.89 -2.53
N VAL A 129 3.77 25.93 -2.75
CA VAL A 129 3.03 24.84 -3.40
C VAL A 129 3.49 24.68 -4.85
N GLU A 130 3.55 25.76 -5.62
CA GLU A 130 4.05 25.73 -7.01
C GLU A 130 5.51 25.23 -7.07
N LEU A 131 6.38 25.71 -6.18
CA LEU A 131 7.75 25.23 -6.09
C LEU A 131 7.81 23.73 -5.76
N LEU A 132 6.94 23.25 -4.86
CA LEU A 132 6.86 21.83 -4.53
C LEU A 132 6.27 21.01 -5.69
N GLU A 133 5.35 21.57 -6.48
CA GLU A 133 4.82 20.97 -7.70
C GLU A 133 5.93 20.78 -8.74
N ASP A 134 6.75 21.81 -8.96
CA ASP A 134 7.92 21.75 -9.85
C ASP A 134 9.02 20.80 -9.34
N ILE A 135 9.29 20.77 -8.02
CA ILE A 135 10.29 19.87 -7.40
C ILE A 135 9.87 18.41 -7.51
N LEU A 136 8.58 18.14 -7.34
CA LEU A 136 8.09 16.78 -7.28
C LEU A 136 7.83 16.20 -8.66
N ASP A 137 7.70 17.04 -9.70
CA ASP A 137 7.40 16.68 -11.11
C ASP A 137 6.45 15.47 -11.16
N ASP A 138 5.45 15.52 -10.27
CA ASP A 138 4.57 14.41 -10.08
C ASP A 138 3.49 14.58 -11.14
N GLU A 139 3.50 13.69 -12.14
CA GLU A 139 2.33 13.29 -12.94
C GLU A 139 1.17 12.73 -12.04
N GLY A 140 1.19 13.07 -10.75
CA GLY A 140 0.23 12.78 -9.71
C GLY A 140 -1.05 13.57 -9.92
N GLU A 141 -2.18 12.93 -9.69
CA GLU A 141 -3.46 13.62 -9.76
C GLU A 141 -3.60 14.59 -8.57
N ILE A 142 -3.72 15.89 -8.86
CA ILE A 142 -3.78 16.94 -7.83
C ILE A 142 -5.23 17.23 -7.46
N ILE A 143 -5.56 16.97 -6.20
CA ILE A 143 -6.90 17.22 -5.66
C ILE A 143 -6.77 18.23 -4.53
N ARG A 144 -7.14 19.50 -4.76
CA ARG A 144 -6.92 20.59 -3.78
C ARG A 144 -8.09 20.83 -2.82
N ALA A 145 -9.30 20.43 -3.21
CA ALA A 145 -10.53 20.70 -2.49
C ALA A 145 -11.65 19.70 -2.84
N PRO A 146 -12.81 19.69 -2.14
CA PRO A 146 -13.97 18.91 -2.53
C PRO A 146 -14.42 19.18 -3.98
N LYS A 147 -14.28 20.41 -4.47
CA LYS A 147 -14.55 20.78 -5.87
C LYS A 147 -13.71 19.99 -6.87
N SER A 148 -12.45 19.69 -6.55
CA SER A 148 -11.60 18.81 -7.38
C SER A 148 -12.19 17.39 -7.45
N LEU A 149 -12.60 16.83 -6.32
CA LEU A 149 -13.26 15.51 -6.27
C LEU A 149 -14.57 15.50 -7.07
N MET A 150 -15.39 16.56 -6.96
CA MET A 150 -16.62 16.69 -7.74
C MET A 150 -16.36 16.71 -9.25
N LYS A 151 -15.24 17.32 -9.69
CA LYS A 151 -14.83 17.29 -11.10
C LYS A 151 -14.56 15.86 -11.55
N HIS A 152 -13.79 15.08 -10.78
CA HIS A 152 -13.53 13.67 -11.10
C HIS A 152 -14.79 12.80 -11.06
N ALA A 153 -15.71 13.05 -10.14
CA ALA A 153 -17.01 12.36 -10.11
C ALA A 153 -17.84 12.62 -11.37
N LEU A 154 -17.82 13.85 -11.91
CA LEU A 154 -18.51 14.19 -13.16
C LEU A 154 -17.80 13.64 -14.39
N MET A 155 -16.47 13.67 -14.41
CA MET A 155 -15.65 13.09 -15.47
C MET A 155 -15.70 11.56 -15.48
N GLN A 156 -16.13 10.95 -14.37
CA GLN A 156 -16.19 9.49 -14.23
C GLN A 156 -14.82 8.82 -14.42
N SER A 157 -13.74 9.56 -14.15
CA SER A 157 -12.37 9.09 -14.34
C SER A 157 -11.39 9.75 -13.37
N GLY A 158 -10.26 9.10 -13.20
CA GLY A 158 -9.14 9.61 -12.42
C GLY A 158 -8.23 8.50 -11.94
N CYS A 159 -7.24 8.84 -11.11
CA CYS A 159 -6.36 7.83 -10.56
C CYS A 159 -7.11 6.89 -9.60
N ARG A 160 -6.55 5.69 -9.39
CA ARG A 160 -7.12 4.69 -8.48
C ARG A 160 -7.38 5.19 -7.05
N ASP A 161 -6.56 6.12 -6.56
CA ASP A 161 -6.70 6.65 -5.19
C ASP A 161 -7.92 7.56 -5.09
N THR A 162 -8.16 8.41 -6.09
CA THR A 162 -9.36 9.24 -6.19
C THR A 162 -10.61 8.41 -6.40
N GLY A 163 -10.55 7.36 -7.22
CA GLY A 163 -11.65 6.40 -7.36
C GLY A 163 -12.06 5.77 -6.02
N ALA A 164 -11.09 5.32 -5.21
CA ALA A 164 -11.38 4.75 -3.89
C ALA A 164 -11.94 5.78 -2.88
N GLN A 165 -11.45 7.02 -2.95
CA GLN A 165 -11.96 8.13 -2.14
C GLN A 165 -13.40 8.49 -2.51
N LEU A 166 -13.70 8.66 -3.80
CA LEU A 166 -15.05 8.95 -4.28
C LEU A 166 -16.02 7.82 -3.96
N PHE A 167 -15.60 6.57 -4.10
CA PHE A 167 -16.41 5.42 -3.68
C PHE A 167 -16.75 5.47 -2.19
N THR A 168 -15.79 5.83 -1.34
CA THR A 168 -16.01 6.02 0.09
C THR A 168 -17.06 7.11 0.35
N ALA A 169 -16.97 8.25 -0.34
CA ALA A 169 -17.97 9.32 -0.25
C ALA A 169 -19.36 8.86 -0.72
N LEU A 170 -19.44 8.06 -1.78
CA LEU A 170 -20.70 7.48 -2.25
C LEU A 170 -21.31 6.53 -1.21
N CYS A 171 -20.51 5.66 -0.58
CA CYS A 171 -21.02 4.79 0.49
C CYS A 171 -21.61 5.60 1.65
N ARG A 172 -20.98 6.72 2.02
CA ARG A 172 -21.54 7.64 3.03
C ARG A 172 -22.85 8.28 2.56
N ALA A 173 -22.91 8.72 1.30
CA ALA A 173 -24.14 9.25 0.69
C ALA A 173 -25.30 8.24 0.66
N LEU A 174 -25.00 6.93 0.65
CA LEU A 174 -25.96 5.83 0.74
C LEU A 174 -26.34 5.46 2.19
N ASP A 175 -25.95 6.27 3.19
CA ASP A 175 -26.14 6.02 4.63
C ASP A 175 -25.48 4.71 5.12
N LEU A 176 -24.37 4.31 4.49
CA LEU A 176 -23.57 3.16 4.90
C LEU A 176 -22.47 3.61 5.86
N PRO A 177 -22.34 3.04 7.07
CA PRO A 177 -21.25 3.38 7.97
C PRO A 177 -19.92 2.94 7.34
N THR A 178 -19.08 3.92 6.98
CA THR A 178 -17.96 3.70 6.07
C THR A 178 -16.68 4.39 6.52
N ARG A 179 -15.56 3.67 6.42
CA ARG A 179 -14.21 4.16 6.65
C ARG A 179 -13.43 4.30 5.36
N LEU A 180 -12.69 5.41 5.23
CA LEU A 180 -11.58 5.51 4.29
C LEU A 180 -10.38 4.78 4.90
N ILE A 181 -9.76 3.86 4.17
CA ILE A 181 -8.54 3.19 4.61
C ILE A 181 -7.36 3.69 3.78
N ALA A 182 -6.24 4.00 4.45
CA ALA A 182 -5.00 4.40 3.80
C ALA A 182 -3.81 3.56 4.30
N SER A 183 -3.10 2.92 3.38
CA SER A 183 -1.79 2.31 3.61
C SER A 183 -0.70 3.36 3.43
N ILE A 184 -0.17 3.91 4.51
CA ILE A 184 0.76 5.06 4.46
C ILE A 184 2.10 4.67 3.85
N GLN A 185 2.42 5.27 2.69
CA GLN A 185 3.62 4.98 1.89
C GLN A 185 4.85 5.82 2.30
N SER A 186 5.16 5.84 3.60
CA SER A 186 6.31 6.59 4.12
C SER A 186 7.63 6.08 3.54
N VAL A 187 8.58 7.01 3.37
CA VAL A 187 9.96 6.70 2.91
C VAL A 187 10.62 5.71 3.88
N PRO A 188 11.24 4.62 3.39
CA PRO A 188 11.87 3.64 4.26
C PRO A 188 13.12 4.22 4.92
N TRP A 189 13.25 4.06 6.24
CA TRP A 189 14.46 4.50 6.95
C TRP A 189 15.55 3.42 7.04
N LYS A 190 15.20 2.15 6.83
CA LYS A 190 16.16 1.03 6.81
C LYS A 190 16.81 0.87 5.44
N VAL A 191 18.06 0.44 5.44
CA VAL A 191 18.85 0.19 4.24
C VAL A 191 18.63 -1.26 3.77
N ASN A 192 18.60 -1.49 2.45
CA ASN A 192 18.43 -2.81 1.83
C ASN A 192 17.09 -3.52 2.12
N VAL A 193 16.00 -2.77 2.34
CA VAL A 193 14.65 -3.37 2.50
C VAL A 193 14.22 -4.12 1.22
N ASP A 194 14.83 -3.80 0.08
CA ASP A 194 14.51 -4.31 -1.26
C ASP A 194 15.43 -5.40 -1.80
N LYS A 195 16.45 -5.83 -1.04
CA LYS A 195 17.27 -6.95 -1.49
C LYS A 195 16.52 -8.26 -1.23
N PRO A 196 16.16 -9.04 -2.26
CA PRO A 196 15.58 -10.36 -2.03
C PRO A 196 16.55 -11.15 -1.16
N LYS A 197 16.05 -11.69 -0.04
CA LYS A 197 16.84 -12.63 0.77
C LYS A 197 17.25 -13.76 -0.16
N ALA A 198 18.56 -13.98 -0.29
CA ALA A 198 19.07 -15.15 -0.98
C ALA A 198 18.38 -16.41 -0.38
N PRO A 199 17.93 -17.37 -1.21
CA PRO A 199 17.26 -18.56 -0.70
C PRO A 199 18.19 -19.25 0.31
N SER A 200 17.72 -19.39 1.54
CA SER A 200 18.42 -20.15 2.56
C SER A 200 18.50 -21.60 2.07
N LYS A 201 19.72 -22.10 1.86
CA LYS A 201 19.94 -23.51 1.52
C LYS A 201 19.23 -24.38 2.58
N PRO A 202 18.45 -25.40 2.18
CA PRO A 202 17.83 -26.30 3.13
C PRO A 202 18.92 -27.00 3.95
N LYS A 203 18.78 -26.97 5.29
CA LYS A 203 19.60 -27.79 6.20
C LYS A 203 19.25 -29.25 5.92
N LYS A 204 20.19 -30.03 5.37
CA LYS A 204 20.08 -31.49 5.33
C LYS A 204 20.03 -31.99 6.78
N LYS A 205 18.92 -32.65 7.14
CA LYS A 205 18.86 -33.54 8.31
C LYS A 205 19.75 -34.75 7.99
N THR A 206 20.76 -35.00 8.79
CA THR A 206 21.49 -36.26 8.82
C THR A 206 20.74 -37.17 9.78
N ASP A 207 20.13 -38.23 9.26
CA ASP A 207 19.67 -39.36 10.04
C ASP A 207 20.86 -40.29 10.30
N SER A 208 20.96 -40.74 11.54
CA SER A 208 21.89 -41.74 12.04
C SER A 208 21.26 -43.13 11.97
N ASP A 209 21.97 -44.14 11.47
CA ASP A 209 22.17 -45.39 12.22
C ASP A 209 23.20 -46.36 11.58
N VAL A 210 24.05 -46.89 12.48
CA VAL A 210 24.85 -48.15 12.61
C VAL A 210 25.05 -49.11 11.41
N ASP A 211 26.14 -49.89 11.25
CA ASP A 211 27.12 -50.48 12.18
C ASP A 211 28.41 -51.02 11.48
N SER A 212 29.43 -51.38 12.29
CA SER A 212 30.44 -52.46 12.15
C SER A 212 31.98 -52.18 11.99
N VAL A 213 32.66 -52.25 13.15
CA VAL A 213 33.84 -53.07 13.61
C VAL A 213 35.27 -53.01 12.97
N GLN A 214 36.26 -52.70 13.86
CA GLN A 214 37.73 -53.01 13.96
C GLN A 214 38.71 -52.47 12.89
N SER A 215 39.96 -52.03 13.15
CA SER A 215 41.02 -52.43 14.11
C SER A 215 42.11 -51.33 14.33
N GLU A 216 43.17 -51.69 15.08
CA GLU A 216 44.16 -50.94 15.87
C GLU A 216 45.20 -49.97 15.22
N ALA A 217 45.65 -49.03 16.07
CA ALA A 217 47.00 -48.44 16.29
C ALA A 217 47.89 -47.89 15.13
N THR A 218 48.24 -46.59 15.18
CA THR A 218 49.61 -46.03 15.44
C THR A 218 49.81 -44.56 14.99
N SER A 219 50.48 -43.78 15.86
CA SER A 219 51.40 -42.63 15.70
C SER A 219 51.30 -41.56 14.57
N HIS A 220 51.15 -40.29 15.00
CA HIS A 220 51.73 -39.00 14.55
C HIS A 220 52.03 -38.66 13.07
N LYS A 221 51.40 -37.58 12.57
CA LYS A 221 51.99 -36.37 11.89
C LYS A 221 50.88 -35.36 11.51
N PRO A 222 51.07 -34.03 11.61
CA PRO A 222 50.08 -33.05 11.17
C PRO A 222 50.21 -32.80 9.66
N THR A 223 49.26 -33.29 8.87
CA THR A 223 49.20 -33.00 7.43
C THR A 223 48.34 -31.76 7.18
N ILE A 224 48.98 -30.65 6.79
CA ILE A 224 48.33 -29.46 6.25
C ILE A 224 47.57 -29.85 4.98
N LYS A 225 46.24 -30.00 5.06
CA LYS A 225 45.38 -30.16 3.89
C LYS A 225 45.15 -28.80 3.25
N LEU A 226 45.95 -28.49 2.22
CA LEU A 226 45.67 -27.40 1.28
C LEU A 226 44.26 -27.60 0.70
N ARG A 227 43.30 -26.80 1.16
CA ARG A 227 41.96 -26.80 0.60
C ARG A 227 42.04 -26.19 -0.79
N LYS A 228 42.07 -27.02 -1.84
CA LYS A 228 41.87 -26.61 -3.23
C LYS A 228 40.55 -25.84 -3.32
N THR A 229 40.64 -24.51 -3.37
CA THR A 229 39.57 -23.66 -3.86
C THR A 229 39.41 -23.95 -5.35
N PRO A 230 38.24 -24.41 -5.83
CA PRO A 230 38.02 -24.45 -7.26
C PRO A 230 37.99 -22.99 -7.73
N HIS A 231 39.03 -22.57 -8.44
CA HIS A 231 38.99 -21.37 -9.25
C HIS A 231 37.84 -21.56 -10.25
N LYS A 232 36.78 -20.76 -10.10
CA LYS A 232 35.79 -20.58 -11.16
C LYS A 232 36.53 -19.96 -12.34
N GLY A 233 36.91 -20.77 -13.31
CA GLY A 233 37.40 -20.30 -14.59
C GLY A 233 36.39 -19.34 -15.21
N HIS A 234 36.86 -18.15 -15.58
CA HIS A 234 36.13 -17.26 -16.47
C HIS A 234 36.13 -17.92 -17.85
N ILE A 235 35.01 -18.49 -18.27
CA ILE A 235 34.82 -18.89 -19.67
C ILE A 235 34.53 -17.60 -20.44
N LEU A 236 35.50 -17.16 -21.24
CA LEU A 236 35.37 -16.05 -22.17
C LEU A 236 34.33 -16.43 -23.24
N GLY A 237 33.20 -15.72 -23.29
CA GLY A 237 32.15 -15.95 -24.31
C GLY A 237 30.70 -16.05 -23.80
N LYS A 238 30.44 -16.03 -22.48
CA LYS A 238 29.04 -15.91 -22.00
C LYS A 238 28.60 -14.45 -22.00
N LYS A 239 27.74 -14.09 -22.96
CA LYS A 239 26.99 -12.81 -22.95
C LYS A 239 26.35 -12.62 -21.56
N PRO A 240 26.44 -11.42 -20.95
CA PRO A 240 25.79 -11.17 -19.69
C PRO A 240 24.30 -11.52 -19.84
N LYS A 241 23.78 -12.38 -18.95
CA LYS A 241 22.34 -12.59 -18.85
C LYS A 241 21.75 -11.27 -18.38
N ILE A 242 21.30 -10.47 -19.34
CA ILE A 242 20.43 -9.33 -19.10
C ILE A 242 19.26 -9.91 -18.28
N PRO A 243 19.03 -9.44 -17.04
CA PRO A 243 17.86 -9.88 -16.29
C PRO A 243 16.64 -9.62 -17.18
N PRO A 244 15.70 -10.57 -17.29
CA PRO A 244 14.52 -10.36 -18.11
C PRO A 244 13.89 -9.02 -17.70
N PRO A 245 13.45 -8.18 -18.66
CA PRO A 245 12.78 -6.94 -18.32
C PRO A 245 11.68 -7.30 -17.32
N LYS A 246 11.71 -6.69 -16.13
CA LYS A 246 10.60 -6.82 -15.19
C LYS A 246 9.36 -6.41 -15.97
N ARG A 247 8.46 -7.35 -16.25
CA ARG A 247 7.12 -7.04 -16.77
C ARG A 247 6.60 -5.94 -15.84
N LYS A 248 6.31 -4.75 -16.39
CA LYS A 248 5.56 -3.74 -15.65
C LYS A 248 4.25 -4.44 -15.27
N GLU A 249 4.13 -4.84 -14.01
CA GLU A 249 2.88 -5.38 -13.49
C GLU A 249 1.84 -4.28 -13.70
N ASP A 250 0.68 -4.66 -14.24
CA ASP A 250 -0.36 -3.70 -14.55
C ASP A 250 -0.81 -3.03 -13.25
N ALA A 251 -0.59 -1.71 -13.18
CA ALA A 251 -0.70 -0.94 -11.95
C ALA A 251 -2.12 -0.97 -11.36
N LEU A 252 -3.13 -1.21 -12.21
CA LEU A 252 -4.53 -1.35 -11.82
C LEU A 252 -4.80 -2.66 -11.06
N TYR A 253 -4.00 -3.70 -11.27
CA TYR A 253 -4.17 -5.01 -10.62
C TYR A 253 -3.36 -5.14 -9.33
N MET A 254 -2.44 -4.21 -9.09
CA MET A 254 -1.65 -4.14 -7.85
C MET A 254 -2.53 -3.82 -6.64
N PRO A 255 -2.17 -4.30 -5.43
CA PRO A 255 -2.87 -3.93 -4.21
C PRO A 255 -2.90 -2.40 -4.02
N PRO A 256 -4.02 -1.83 -3.52
CA PRO A 256 -4.20 -0.39 -3.45
C PRO A 256 -3.47 0.24 -2.26
N VAL A 257 -3.33 1.57 -2.33
CA VAL A 257 -2.93 2.40 -1.20
C VAL A 257 -4.16 2.91 -0.45
N PHE A 258 -5.24 3.27 -1.15
CA PHE A 258 -6.53 3.61 -0.57
C PHE A 258 -7.62 2.59 -0.90
N TRP A 259 -8.46 2.28 0.08
CA TRP A 259 -9.64 1.45 -0.11
C TRP A 259 -10.71 1.77 0.94
N THR A 260 -11.80 1.01 0.95
CA THR A 260 -12.97 1.31 1.76
C THR A 260 -13.30 0.14 2.70
N GLU A 261 -13.70 0.43 3.94
CA GLU A 261 -14.36 -0.55 4.81
C GLU A 261 -15.80 -0.10 5.06
N VAL A 262 -16.76 -0.98 4.81
CA VAL A 262 -18.19 -0.74 5.11
C VAL A 262 -18.63 -1.64 6.24
N TYR A 263 -19.34 -1.09 7.22
CA TYR A 263 -19.84 -1.87 8.36
C TYR A 263 -21.16 -2.56 8.06
N SER A 264 -21.18 -3.90 8.15
CA SER A 264 -22.43 -4.66 8.12
C SER A 264 -23.04 -4.67 9.52
N ARG A 265 -24.14 -3.93 9.72
CA ARG A 265 -24.91 -3.93 10.98
C ARG A 265 -25.48 -5.31 11.33
N ALA A 266 -25.76 -6.14 10.32
CA ALA A 266 -26.31 -7.48 10.52
C ALA A 266 -25.25 -8.48 10.98
N ASP A 267 -24.04 -8.41 10.42
CA ASP A 267 -22.91 -9.30 10.78
C ASP A 267 -22.08 -8.75 11.96
N GLY A 268 -22.23 -7.48 12.29
CA GLY A 268 -21.43 -6.80 13.32
C GLY A 268 -19.95 -6.61 12.92
N ARG A 269 -19.61 -6.61 11.63
CA ARG A 269 -18.21 -6.59 11.14
C ARG A 269 -17.97 -5.60 10.02
N TRP A 270 -16.71 -5.16 9.91
CA TRP A 270 -16.21 -4.32 8.83
C TRP A 270 -15.79 -5.17 7.62
N ILE A 271 -16.43 -4.92 6.47
CA ILE A 271 -16.21 -5.57 5.19
C ILE A 271 -15.23 -4.73 4.36
N PRO A 272 -14.06 -5.25 3.98
CA PRO A 272 -13.13 -4.55 3.11
C PRO A 272 -13.63 -4.56 1.66
N ILE A 273 -13.49 -3.44 0.97
CA ILE A 273 -13.90 -3.23 -0.41
C ILE A 273 -12.76 -2.59 -1.19
N ASP A 274 -12.39 -3.19 -2.31
CA ASP A 274 -11.57 -2.56 -3.35
C ASP A 274 -12.49 -2.22 -4.53
N PRO A 275 -12.91 -0.95 -4.65
CA PRO A 275 -13.92 -0.59 -5.63
C PRO A 275 -13.39 -0.60 -7.06
N LEU A 276 -12.07 -0.59 -7.27
CA LEU A 276 -11.48 -0.54 -8.61
C LEU A 276 -11.25 -1.93 -9.18
N ARG A 277 -10.82 -2.88 -8.34
CA ARG A 277 -10.61 -4.29 -8.75
C ARG A 277 -11.85 -5.17 -8.58
N ALA A 278 -13.00 -4.56 -8.29
CA ALA A 278 -14.27 -5.23 -8.02
C ALA A 278 -14.20 -6.27 -6.88
N ILE A 279 -13.47 -5.99 -5.80
CA ILE A 279 -13.26 -6.97 -4.71
C ILE A 279 -14.10 -6.62 -3.49
N THR A 280 -15.00 -7.53 -3.12
CA THR A 280 -15.78 -7.47 -1.89
C THR A 280 -15.31 -8.53 -0.89
N ASN A 281 -15.13 -8.14 0.37
CA ASN A 281 -14.88 -9.03 1.51
C ASN A 281 -13.63 -9.93 1.46
N ASN A 282 -12.61 -9.59 0.67
CA ASN A 282 -11.38 -10.39 0.57
C ASN A 282 -10.15 -9.64 1.10
N ARG A 283 -9.97 -9.62 2.43
CA ARG A 283 -8.86 -8.90 3.08
C ARG A 283 -7.45 -9.33 2.63
N LYS A 284 -7.29 -10.56 2.11
CA LYS A 284 -5.97 -11.14 1.83
C LYS A 284 -5.27 -10.52 0.62
N VAL A 285 -6.01 -9.84 -0.26
CA VAL A 285 -5.53 -9.28 -1.53
C VAL A 285 -5.07 -7.81 -1.43
N PHE A 286 -5.16 -7.23 -0.23
CA PHE A 286 -4.75 -5.85 0.03
C PHE A 286 -3.28 -5.74 0.47
N ASP A 287 -2.70 -6.82 1.01
CA ASP A 287 -1.27 -6.86 1.32
C ASP A 287 -0.46 -7.07 0.03
N PRO A 288 0.45 -6.14 -0.35
CA PRO A 288 1.37 -6.32 -1.47
C PRO A 288 2.34 -7.48 -1.19
N THR A 289 1.91 -8.69 -1.52
CA THR A 289 2.76 -9.88 -1.46
C THR A 289 3.70 -9.90 -2.65
N GLY A 290 4.97 -9.56 -2.46
CA GLY A 290 5.97 -9.61 -3.53
C GLY A 290 7.18 -8.73 -3.26
N ALA A 291 8.07 -8.63 -4.24
CA ALA A 291 9.21 -7.71 -4.23
C ALA A 291 8.85 -6.32 -4.77
N SER A 292 7.57 -5.90 -4.67
CA SER A 292 7.16 -4.56 -5.09
C SER A 292 7.81 -3.54 -4.16
N THR A 293 8.64 -2.68 -4.74
CA THR A 293 9.33 -1.61 -4.03
C THR A 293 8.44 -0.37 -3.87
N GLU A 294 7.32 -0.32 -4.59
CA GLU A 294 6.44 0.84 -4.75
C GLU A 294 5.19 0.78 -3.86
N ASN A 295 4.82 -0.38 -3.31
CA ASN A 295 3.76 -0.48 -2.30
C ASN A 295 4.26 -1.29 -1.10
N ARG A 296 4.33 -0.63 0.07
CA ARG A 296 4.75 -1.25 1.33
C ARG A 296 3.68 -1.06 2.40
N MET A 297 3.17 -2.17 2.92
CA MET A 297 2.22 -2.15 4.03
C MET A 297 2.96 -2.07 5.37
N VAL A 298 3.11 -0.84 5.91
CA VAL A 298 3.75 -0.58 7.21
C VAL A 298 2.76 0.01 8.22
N TYR A 299 2.00 1.02 7.80
CA TYR A 299 0.92 1.61 8.59
C TYR A 299 -0.35 1.57 7.75
N VAL A 300 -1.40 0.96 8.27
CA VAL A 300 -2.74 1.00 7.66
C VAL A 300 -3.67 1.69 8.64
N LEU A 301 -4.15 2.86 8.25
CA LEU A 301 -4.99 3.73 9.06
C LEU A 301 -6.41 3.74 8.52
N ALA A 302 -7.39 3.60 9.42
CA ALA A 302 -8.81 3.70 9.14
C ALA A 302 -9.31 5.07 9.60
N PHE A 303 -9.91 5.84 8.69
CA PHE A 303 -10.49 7.14 8.98
C PHE A 303 -12.02 7.02 8.95
N GLU A 304 -12.64 7.25 10.11
CA GLU A 304 -14.09 7.26 10.28
C GLU A 304 -14.69 8.60 9.82
N GLU A 305 -16.00 8.61 9.59
CA GLU A 305 -16.73 9.78 9.12
C GLU A 305 -16.65 10.97 10.09
N ASP A 306 -16.65 10.69 11.38
CA ASP A 306 -16.49 11.66 12.48
C ASP A 306 -15.05 12.17 12.67
N GLY A 307 -14.10 11.70 11.85
CA GLY A 307 -12.70 12.10 11.89
C GLY A 307 -11.83 11.28 12.83
N TYR A 308 -12.37 10.27 13.53
CA TYR A 308 -11.55 9.36 14.32
C TYR A 308 -10.66 8.51 13.43
N VAL A 309 -9.43 8.27 13.91
CA VAL A 309 -8.42 7.50 13.18
C VAL A 309 -8.00 6.29 14.01
N ARG A 310 -7.97 5.11 13.40
CA ARG A 310 -7.55 3.86 14.03
C ARG A 310 -6.43 3.18 13.24
N ASP A 311 -5.41 2.71 13.93
CA ASP A 311 -4.41 1.82 13.33
C ASP A 311 -4.95 0.40 13.23
N ILE A 312 -5.22 -0.03 12.00
CA ILE A 312 -5.72 -1.37 11.68
C ILE A 312 -4.68 -2.22 10.94
N THR A 313 -3.40 -1.86 11.00
CA THR A 313 -2.30 -2.57 10.32
C THR A 313 -2.32 -4.07 10.61
N ARG A 314 -2.61 -4.47 11.85
CA ARG A 314 -2.68 -5.90 12.24
C ARG A 314 -3.76 -6.68 11.51
N LYS A 315 -4.82 -6.02 11.03
CA LYS A 315 -5.91 -6.65 10.28
C LYS A 315 -5.47 -7.08 8.88
N TYR A 316 -4.56 -6.32 8.25
CA TYR A 316 -4.18 -6.48 6.84
C TYR A 316 -2.78 -7.05 6.63
N ALA A 317 -1.80 -6.66 7.46
CA ALA A 317 -0.42 -7.09 7.29
C ALA A 317 -0.25 -8.57 7.63
N ARG A 318 -0.01 -9.42 6.62
CA ARG A 318 0.20 -10.86 6.76
C ARG A 318 1.40 -11.18 7.65
N GLU A 319 2.47 -10.39 7.53
CA GLU A 319 3.71 -10.54 8.29
C GLU A 319 3.94 -9.37 9.27
N PHE A 320 2.92 -9.03 10.07
CA PHE A 320 3.00 -7.90 11.00
C PHE A 320 4.26 -7.96 11.90
N SER A 321 4.48 -9.03 12.66
CA SER A 321 5.61 -9.12 13.58
C SER A 321 6.98 -9.22 12.89
N ALA A 322 7.03 -9.82 11.69
CA ALA A 322 8.27 -10.12 10.99
C ALA A 322 8.76 -8.95 10.11
N LYS A 323 7.84 -8.19 9.50
CA LYS A 323 8.11 -7.10 8.57
C LYS A 323 7.64 -5.75 9.12
N ALA A 324 6.32 -5.51 9.18
CA ALA A 324 5.75 -4.21 9.51
C ALA A 324 6.21 -3.69 10.88
N GLY A 325 6.07 -4.50 11.93
CA GLY A 325 6.47 -4.15 13.30
C GLY A 325 7.95 -3.84 13.46
N LYS A 326 8.84 -4.40 12.62
CA LYS A 326 10.27 -4.04 12.64
C LYS A 326 10.56 -2.71 11.95
N LEU A 327 9.78 -2.38 10.91
CA LEU A 327 9.91 -1.13 10.17
C LEU A 327 9.35 0.07 10.97
N ARG A 328 8.49 -0.18 11.96
CA ARG A 328 7.89 0.84 12.83
C ARG A 328 8.72 1.26 14.05
N LYS A 329 9.77 0.50 14.42
CA LYS A 329 10.59 0.73 15.64
C LYS A 329 11.70 1.80 15.46
N GLY A 330 11.48 2.77 14.57
CA GLY A 330 12.44 3.86 14.27
C GLY A 330 12.13 5.11 15.06
#